data_AF-A0A6A8DPG1-F1
#
_entry.id   AF-A0A6A8DPG1-F1
#
_cell.length_a   1.000
_cell.length_b   1.000
_cell.length_c   1.000
_cell.angle_alpha   90.00
_cell.angle_beta   90.00
_cell.angle_gamma   90.00
#
_symmetry.space_group_name_H-M   'P 1'
#
loop_
_entity.id
_entity.type
_entity.pdbx_description
1 polymer ?
#
loop_
_entity_poly.entity_id
_entity_poly.type
_entity_poly.pdbx_seq_one_letter_code
_entity_poly.pdbx_strand_id
1 'polypeptide(L)'
;MFRHKLSPFIYLLIGLAVLGFGTQLFNNTASLLINLLLMVAIGAVIFGIIYYFVLRKRTSNDIKKYKRAVKQSKMKYKKEQPGKQTVTQAVKKNSALINKRKDSKNRPSHLRVIDGNKQKRKNRASF
;
A
#
# COMPACT_ATOMS: atom_id res chain seq x y z
N MET A 1 -38.39 -33.24 16.79
CA MET A 1 -39.04 -33.23 15.46
C MET A 1 -40.01 -32.04 15.40
N PHE A 2 -39.52 -30.86 15.03
CA PHE A 2 -40.33 -29.63 15.01
C PHE A 2 -41.20 -29.59 13.75
N ARG A 3 -42.50 -29.88 13.89
CA ARG A 3 -43.46 -29.71 12.80
C ARG A 3 -43.80 -28.22 12.70
N HIS A 4 -43.10 -27.49 11.84
CA HIS A 4 -43.45 -26.10 11.53
C HIS A 4 -44.80 -26.09 10.80
N LYS A 5 -45.87 -25.80 11.54
CA LYS A 5 -47.18 -25.53 10.96
C LYS A 5 -47.14 -24.10 10.43
N LEU A 6 -46.85 -23.97 9.14
CA LEU A 6 -47.01 -22.69 8.45
C LEU A 6 -48.48 -22.28 8.57
N SER A 7 -48.73 -21.08 9.10
CA SER A 7 -50.08 -20.55 9.26
C SER A 7 -50.77 -20.46 7.89
N PRO A 8 -52.08 -20.79 7.77
CA PRO A 8 -52.84 -20.59 6.53
C PRO A 8 -52.71 -19.16 5.97
N PHE A 9 -52.50 -18.19 6.84
CA PHE A 9 -52.22 -16.80 6.46
C PHE A 9 -50.94 -16.64 5.61
N ILE A 10 -49.90 -17.42 5.89
CA ILE A 10 -48.63 -17.36 5.14
C ILE A 10 -48.86 -17.87 3.72
N TYR A 11 -49.65 -18.93 3.55
CA TYR A 11 -50.00 -19.43 2.22
C TYR A 11 -50.84 -18.42 1.42
N LEU A 12 -51.76 -17.71 2.09
CA LEU A 12 -52.53 -16.65 1.47
C LEU A 12 -51.63 -15.47 1.04
N LEU A 13 -50.68 -15.07 1.89
CA LEU A 13 -49.70 -14.04 1.56
C LEU A 13 -48.83 -14.42 0.35
N ILE A 14 -48.35 -15.68 0.33
CA ILE A 14 -47.56 -16.21 -0.79
C ILE A 14 -48.40 -16.24 -2.07
N GLY A 15 -49.64 -16.73 -2.00
CA GLY A 15 -50.55 -16.74 -3.15
C GLY A 15 -50.80 -15.34 -3.71
N LEU A 16 -51.04 -14.36 -2.83
CA LEU A 16 -51.22 -12.96 -3.22
C LEU A 16 -49.95 -12.36 -3.82
N ALA A 17 -48.78 -12.69 -3.27
CA ALA A 17 -47.49 -12.25 -3.80
C ALA A 17 -47.23 -12.82 -5.20
N VAL A 18 -47.50 -14.10 -5.42
CA VAL A 18 -47.36 -14.74 -6.74
C VAL A 18 -48.32 -14.14 -7.76
N LEU A 19 -49.58 -13.89 -7.38
CA LEU A 19 -50.56 -13.27 -8.27
C LEU A 19 -50.20 -11.80 -8.59
N GLY A 20 -49.83 -11.02 -7.58
CA GLY A 20 -49.41 -9.63 -7.77
C GLY A 20 -48.15 -9.53 -8.63
N PHE A 21 -47.15 -10.36 -8.36
CA PHE A 21 -45.92 -10.39 -9.15
C PHE A 21 -46.16 -10.93 -10.57
N GLY A 22 -46.98 -11.98 -10.71
CA GLY A 22 -47.34 -12.57 -12.00
C GLY A 22 -48.07 -11.59 -12.90
N THR A 23 -49.05 -10.85 -12.38
CA THR A 23 -49.75 -9.82 -13.16
C THR A 23 -48.80 -8.69 -13.58
N GLN A 24 -47.90 -8.27 -12.69
CA GLN A 24 -46.88 -7.27 -13.02
C GLN A 24 -45.90 -7.78 -14.09
N LEU A 25 -45.59 -9.08 -14.10
CA LEU A 25 -44.71 -9.70 -15.08
C LEU A 25 -45.29 -9.67 -16.50
N PHE A 26 -46.60 -9.84 -16.67
CA PHE A 26 -47.22 -9.82 -18.01
C PHE A 26 -47.69 -8.42 -18.44
N ASN A 27 -48.23 -7.62 -17.53
CA ASN A 27 -48.78 -6.31 -17.87
C ASN A 27 -47.72 -5.20 -17.86
N ASN A 28 -46.62 -5.36 -17.13
CA ASN A 28 -45.60 -4.31 -17.00
C ASN A 28 -44.17 -4.87 -16.79
N THR A 29 -43.79 -5.81 -17.65
CA THR A 29 -42.46 -6.47 -17.64
C THR A 29 -41.32 -5.45 -17.75
N ALA A 30 -41.49 -4.45 -18.62
CA ALA A 30 -40.46 -3.45 -18.88
C ALA A 30 -40.13 -2.63 -17.62
N SER A 31 -41.16 -2.16 -16.89
CA SER A 31 -40.93 -1.43 -15.64
C SER A 31 -40.29 -2.31 -14.57
N LEU A 32 -40.68 -3.59 -14.46
CA LEU A 32 -40.04 -4.54 -13.55
C LEU A 32 -38.54 -4.69 -13.82
N LEU A 33 -38.16 -4.90 -15.08
CA LEU A 33 -36.76 -5.06 -15.47
C LEU A 33 -35.96 -3.77 -15.25
N ILE A 34 -36.54 -2.62 -15.59
CA ILE A 34 -35.91 -1.31 -15.35
C ILE A 34 -35.71 -1.09 -13.85
N ASN A 35 -36.71 -1.37 -13.03
CA ASN A 35 -36.62 -1.22 -11.58
C ASN A 35 -35.60 -2.18 -10.97
N LEU A 36 -35.53 -3.42 -11.46
CA LEU A 36 -34.52 -4.40 -11.03
C LEU A 36 -33.12 -3.93 -11.40
N LEU A 37 -32.93 -3.45 -12.63
CA LEU A 37 -31.66 -2.90 -13.09
C LEU A 37 -31.28 -1.67 -12.26
N LEU A 38 -32.23 -0.77 -11.98
CA LEU A 38 -32.03 0.42 -11.18
C LEU A 38 -31.63 0.07 -9.75
N MET A 39 -32.30 -0.91 -9.14
CA MET A 39 -31.96 -1.41 -7.80
C MET A 39 -30.54 -1.97 -7.75
N VAL A 40 -30.17 -2.79 -8.73
CA VAL A 40 -28.80 -3.33 -8.85
C VAL A 40 -27.79 -2.20 -9.10
N ALA A 41 -28.12 -1.23 -9.96
CA ALA A 41 -27.26 -0.10 -10.28
C ALA A 41 -27.01 0.78 -9.04
N ILE A 42 -28.06 1.13 -8.29
CA ILE A 42 -27.96 1.89 -7.05
C ILE A 42 -27.14 1.12 -6.02
N GLY A 43 -27.41 -0.19 -5.85
CA GLY A 43 -26.63 -1.06 -4.97
C GLY A 43 -25.15 -1.10 -5.34
N ALA A 44 -24.83 -1.21 -6.63
CA ALA A 44 -23.47 -1.19 -7.15
C ALA A 44 -22.78 0.17 -6.95
N VAL A 45 -23.50 1.28 -7.12
CA VAL A 45 -22.99 2.64 -6.86
C VAL A 45 -22.66 2.80 -5.38
N ILE A 46 -23.57 2.44 -4.48
CA ILE A 46 -23.35 2.53 -3.03
C ILE A 46 -22.17 1.64 -2.62
N PHE A 47 -22.15 0.40 -3.10
CA PHE A 47 -21.04 -0.52 -2.86
C PHE A 47 -19.71 0.04 -3.39
N GLY A 48 -19.71 0.60 -4.60
CA GLY A 48 -18.54 1.22 -5.22
C GLY A 48 -18.00 2.40 -4.41
N ILE A 49 -18.89 3.26 -3.89
CA ILE A 49 -18.52 4.37 -3.01
C ILE A 49 -17.88 3.83 -1.72
N ILE A 50 -18.52 2.88 -1.04
CA ILE A 50 -18.00 2.30 0.20
C ILE A 50 -16.65 1.61 -0.07
N TYR A 51 -16.56 0.83 -1.14
CA TYR A 51 -15.34 0.14 -1.54
C TYR A 51 -14.20 1.13 -1.79
N TYR A 52 -14.45 2.20 -2.55
CA TYR A 52 -13.45 3.20 -2.88
C TYR A 52 -13.00 4.02 -1.66
N PHE A 53 -13.93 4.43 -0.80
CA PHE A 53 -13.60 5.29 0.34
C PHE A 53 -13.04 4.52 1.54
N VAL A 54 -13.59 3.34 1.84
CA VAL A 54 -13.29 2.57 3.07
C VAL A 54 -12.28 1.46 2.80
N LEU A 55 -12.46 0.68 1.73
CA LEU A 55 -11.65 -0.52 1.48
C LEU A 55 -10.38 -0.23 0.67
N ARG A 56 -10.46 0.65 -0.35
CA ARG A 56 -9.30 1.00 -1.19
C ARG A 56 -8.18 1.69 -0.40
N LYS A 57 -8.49 2.38 0.70
CA LYS A 57 -7.44 2.97 1.57
C LYS A 57 -6.71 1.95 2.43
N ARG A 58 -7.19 0.70 2.51
CA ARG A 58 -6.59 -0.37 3.33
C ARG A 58 -5.58 -1.24 2.58
N THR A 59 -5.29 -0.99 1.30
CA THR A 59 -4.08 -1.58 0.67
C THR A 59 -2.87 -1.03 1.41
N SER A 60 -2.39 -1.85 2.33
CA SER A 60 -1.28 -1.61 3.24
C SER A 60 -0.15 -0.86 2.53
N ASN A 61 0.05 0.40 2.96
CA ASN A 61 1.23 1.18 2.59
C ASN A 61 2.51 0.61 3.23
N ASP A 62 2.49 -0.58 3.82
CA ASP A 62 3.60 -1.10 4.61
C ASP A 62 4.80 -1.42 3.72
N ILE A 63 4.60 -1.83 2.47
CA ILE A 63 5.71 -1.94 1.49
C ILE A 63 6.36 -0.58 1.24
N LYS A 64 5.57 0.49 1.11
CA LYS A 64 6.09 1.86 0.92
C LYS A 64 6.79 2.38 2.18
N LYS A 65 6.23 2.13 3.36
CA LYS A 65 6.83 2.48 4.66
C LYS A 65 8.14 1.71 4.89
N TYR A 66 8.15 0.40 4.63
CA TYR A 66 9.33 -0.45 4.70
C TYR A 66 10.44 0.05 3.77
N LYS A 67 10.13 0.33 2.49
CA LYS A 67 11.11 0.90 1.55
C LYS A 67 11.70 2.23 2.05
N ARG A 68 10.88 3.10 2.66
CA ARG A 68 11.34 4.36 3.26
C ARG A 68 12.24 4.13 4.48
N ALA A 69 11.84 3.23 5.38
CA ALA A 69 12.61 2.89 6.58
C ALA A 69 13.96 2.25 6.24
N VAL A 70 13.99 1.33 5.27
CA VAL A 70 15.25 0.73 4.78
C VAL A 70 16.17 1.80 4.18
N LYS A 71 15.62 2.73 3.39
CA LYS A 71 16.42 3.83 2.82
C LYS A 71 17.02 4.71 3.92
N GLN A 72 16.23 5.05 4.94
CA GLN A 72 16.69 5.84 6.09
C GLN A 72 17.78 5.10 6.89
N SER A 73 17.58 3.81 7.19
CA SER A 73 18.57 2.96 7.88
C SER A 73 19.87 2.89 7.09
N LYS A 74 19.80 2.58 5.79
CA LYS A 74 20.98 2.55 4.91
C LYS A 74 21.72 3.87 4.87
N MET A 75 21.02 5.01 4.90
CA MET A 75 21.64 6.33 4.92
C MET A 75 22.31 6.66 6.27
N LYS A 76 21.72 6.24 7.39
CA LYS A 76 22.27 6.45 8.74
C LYS A 76 23.58 5.68 8.92
N TYR A 77 23.57 4.38 8.58
CA TYR A 77 24.75 3.51 8.76
C TYR A 77 25.79 3.61 7.64
N LYS A 78 25.49 4.28 6.51
CA LYS A 78 26.48 4.52 5.43
C LYS A 78 27.66 5.39 5.88
N LYS A 79 27.48 6.18 6.94
CA LYS A 79 28.51 7.09 7.47
C LYS A 79 29.32 6.49 8.63
N GLU A 80 28.93 5.31 9.14
CA GLU A 80 29.53 4.69 10.33
C GLU A 80 30.26 3.37 10.07
N GLN A 81 30.43 2.94 8.82
CA GLN A 81 31.35 1.84 8.50
C GLN A 81 32.69 2.37 7.98
N PRO A 82 33.70 2.57 8.85
CA PRO A 82 35.08 2.49 8.42
C PRO A 82 35.39 1.01 8.16
N GLY A 83 35.53 0.64 6.89
CA GLY A 83 36.17 -0.62 6.49
C GLY A 83 35.28 -1.86 6.42
N LYS A 84 34.55 -2.02 5.32
CA LYS A 84 34.47 -3.32 4.62
C LYS A 84 34.58 -3.06 3.13
N GLN A 85 35.83 -2.96 2.68
CA GLN A 85 36.17 -3.30 1.31
C GLN A 85 35.75 -4.76 1.12
N THR A 86 34.66 -4.99 0.38
CA THR A 86 34.40 -6.32 -0.16
C THR A 86 34.94 -6.26 -1.58
N VAL A 87 36.19 -6.70 -1.72
CA VAL A 87 36.80 -7.00 -3.01
C VAL A 87 36.03 -8.17 -3.59
N THR A 88 35.37 -7.96 -4.72
CA THR A 88 35.34 -9.00 -5.76
C THR A 88 35.21 -8.34 -7.11
N GLN A 89 36.16 -8.72 -7.95
CA GLN A 89 36.56 -8.09 -9.18
C GLN A 89 35.58 -8.41 -10.32
N ALA A 90 35.55 -7.48 -11.27
CA ALA A 90 35.51 -7.76 -12.70
C ALA A 90 34.42 -8.72 -13.24
N VAL A 91 33.28 -8.13 -13.66
CA VAL A 91 32.76 -8.39 -15.02
C VAL A 91 32.21 -7.09 -15.60
N LYS A 92 33.10 -6.29 -16.20
CA LYS A 92 32.74 -5.32 -17.25
C LYS A 92 33.74 -5.44 -18.40
N LYS A 93 33.37 -6.26 -19.38
CA LYS A 93 33.61 -6.04 -20.81
C LYS A 93 32.19 -6.19 -21.41
N ASN A 94 31.55 -5.18 -21.96
CA ASN A 94 31.98 -4.51 -23.17
C ASN A 94 31.57 -3.03 -23.19
N SER A 95 32.48 -2.27 -23.77
CA SER A 95 32.39 -0.92 -24.27
C SER A 95 31.28 -0.75 -25.31
N ALA A 96 30.51 0.34 -25.18
CA ALA A 96 30.12 1.16 -26.31
C ALA A 96 29.71 2.56 -25.82
N LEU A 97 30.45 3.55 -26.32
CA LEU A 97 29.97 4.89 -26.67
C LEU A 97 29.88 5.94 -25.55
N ILE A 98 30.99 6.70 -25.48
CA ILE A 98 31.02 8.16 -25.69
C ILE A 98 29.94 8.94 -24.92
N ASN A 99 30.34 9.61 -23.84
CA ASN A 99 30.14 11.05 -23.74
C ASN A 99 31.07 11.66 -22.68
N LYS A 100 32.13 12.26 -23.23
CA LYS A 100 33.14 13.07 -22.57
C LYS A 100 32.48 14.41 -22.21
N ARG A 101 32.30 14.71 -20.93
CA ARG A 101 32.30 16.10 -20.45
C ARG A 101 33.18 16.19 -19.19
N LYS A 102 34.37 16.75 -19.41
CA LYS A 102 35.10 17.58 -18.44
C LYS A 102 34.06 18.53 -17.79
N ASP A 103 34.04 18.72 -16.49
CA ASP A 103 35.05 19.53 -15.81
C ASP A 103 35.36 19.04 -14.40
N SER A 104 36.60 18.59 -14.24
CA SER A 104 37.31 18.59 -12.97
C SER A 104 37.99 19.94 -12.84
N LYS A 105 37.42 20.86 -12.07
CA LYS A 105 38.16 22.01 -11.55
C LYS A 105 37.71 22.30 -10.12
N ASN A 106 38.69 22.32 -9.22
CA ASN A 106 38.65 22.73 -7.80
C ASN A 106 38.56 21.60 -6.75
N ARG A 107 39.65 20.85 -6.61
CA ARG A 107 40.22 20.43 -5.31
C ARG A 107 41.46 21.30 -5.05
N PRO A 108 42.10 21.34 -3.85
CA PRO A 108 41.62 21.31 -2.46
C PRO A 108 42.35 22.35 -1.55
N SER A 109 41.70 22.96 -0.54
CA SER A 109 42.37 23.75 0.51
C SER A 109 41.43 23.84 1.73
N HIS A 110 41.71 23.44 2.97
CA HIS A 110 42.92 23.06 3.70
C HIS A 110 42.55 22.00 4.74
N LEU A 111 43.49 21.12 5.06
CA LEU A 111 43.48 20.40 6.34
C LEU A 111 43.66 21.44 7.45
N ARG A 112 42.69 21.58 8.34
CA ARG A 112 42.93 22.15 9.66
C ARG A 112 42.74 21.06 10.68
N VAL A 113 43.84 20.71 11.32
CA VAL A 113 43.86 19.97 12.57
C VAL A 113 43.19 20.90 13.60
N ILE A 114 42.06 20.49 14.16
CA ILE A 114 41.59 21.11 15.40
C ILE A 114 42.36 20.42 16.51
N ASP A 115 43.50 21.00 16.85
CA ASP A 115 44.21 20.69 18.07
C ASP A 115 43.48 21.32 19.27
N GLY A 116 43.20 20.51 20.29
CA GLY A 116 43.08 20.95 21.68
C GLY A 116 41.67 21.08 22.29
N ASN A 117 41.27 20.08 23.09
CA ASN A 117 41.12 20.20 24.55
C ASN A 117 40.78 18.82 25.17
N LYS A 118 41.77 17.91 25.25
CA LYS A 118 41.62 16.67 26.03
C LYS A 118 41.82 17.00 27.51
N GLN A 119 40.75 17.34 28.23
CA GLN A 119 40.75 17.16 29.68
C GLN A 119 40.65 15.66 29.97
N LYS A 120 41.81 14.98 30.07
CA LYS A 120 41.90 13.65 30.70
C LYS A 120 41.43 13.79 32.15
N ARG A 121 40.18 13.43 32.43
CA ARG A 121 39.68 13.24 33.78
C ARG A 121 40.59 12.21 34.47
N LYS A 122 41.16 12.61 35.60
CA LYS A 122 41.92 11.78 36.54
C LYS A 122 41.03 10.63 37.02
N ASN A 123 41.40 9.40 36.67
CA ASN A 123 41.16 8.17 37.45
C ASN A 123 42.38 7.29 37.13
N ARG A 124 43.52 7.50 37.82
CA ARG A 124 43.87 7.01 39.16
C ARG A 124 43.89 5.47 39.21
N ALA A 125 45.12 4.94 39.23
CA ALA A 125 45.62 3.63 39.70
C ALA A 125 44.90 2.36 39.20
N SER A 126 45.49 1.50 38.37
CA SER A 126 46.69 0.62 38.54
C SER A 126 46.42 -0.60 39.43
N PHE A 127 46.88 -1.76 38.92
CA PHE A 127 46.95 -3.07 39.57
C PHE A 127 47.73 -3.03 40.89
#